data_AF-A0AAD8ZPU0-F1
#
_entry.id   AF-A0AAD8ZPU0-F1
#
_cell.length_a   1.000
_cell.length_b   1.000
_cell.length_c   1.000
_cell.angle_alpha   90.00
_cell.angle_beta   90.00
_cell.angle_gamma   90.00
#
_symmetry.space_group_name_H-M   'P 1'
#
loop_
_entity.id
_entity.type
_entity.pdbx_description
1 polymer ?
#
loop_
_entity_poly.entity_id
_entity_poly.type
_entity_poly.pdbx_seq_one_letter_code
_entity_poly.pdbx_strand_id
1 'polypeptide(L)'
;MFTKFTKAVVEFIWKLVDDTIPRATIKKFPNQKPWVDKTIREALNSHTAAYNAEIISGNMEEYKSAAYGVRRAVREAKRRYRRKLEIQFQ
;
A
#
# COMPACT_ATOMS: atom_id res chain seq x y z
N MET A 1 41.63 -19.99 17.96
CA MET A 1 40.50 -20.89 18.23
C MET A 1 39.15 -20.16 18.35
N PHE A 2 39.11 -18.86 18.69
CA PHE A 2 37.88 -18.06 18.85
C PHE A 2 37.04 -17.82 17.58
N THR A 3 37.62 -17.99 16.39
CA THR A 3 36.98 -17.61 15.11
C THR A 3 35.88 -18.56 14.65
N LYS A 4 35.91 -19.84 15.06
CA LYS A 4 34.90 -20.83 14.67
C LYS A 4 33.60 -20.66 15.44
N PHE A 5 33.70 -20.41 16.75
CA PHE A 5 32.54 -20.23 17.62
C PHE A 5 31.79 -18.93 17.27
N THR A 6 32.51 -17.82 17.11
CA THR A 6 31.89 -16.55 16.72
C THR A 6 31.22 -16.64 15.35
N LYS A 7 31.83 -17.35 14.39
CA LYS A 7 31.22 -17.60 13.09
C LYS A 7 29.91 -18.40 13.19
N ALA A 8 29.89 -19.48 13.98
CA ALA A 8 28.69 -20.29 14.19
C ALA A 8 27.56 -19.48 14.84
N VAL A 9 27.87 -18.64 15.84
CA VAL A 9 26.89 -17.76 16.48
C VAL A 9 26.32 -16.74 15.50
N VAL A 10 27.16 -16.11 14.67
CA VAL A 10 26.72 -15.15 13.66
C VAL A 10 25.83 -15.81 12.60
N GLU A 11 26.20 -16.98 12.11
CA GLU A 11 25.39 -17.75 11.14
C GLU A 11 24.03 -18.15 11.73
N PHE A 12 24.01 -18.55 13.02
CA PHE A 12 22.76 -18.88 13.70
C PHE A 12 21.84 -17.66 13.86
N ILE A 13 22.38 -16.49 14.17
CA ILE A 13 21.62 -15.24 14.23
C ILE A 13 21.03 -14.91 12.85
N TRP A 14 21.81 -15.01 11.78
CA TRP A 14 21.31 -14.77 10.42
C TRP A 14 20.22 -15.75 10.01
N LYS A 15 20.36 -17.03 10.37
CA LYS A 15 19.32 -18.03 10.15
C LYS A 15 18.04 -17.65 10.88
N LEU A 16 18.11 -17.28 12.16
CA LEU A 16 16.95 -16.84 12.92
C LEU A 16 16.29 -15.60 12.29
N VAL A 17 17.08 -14.63 11.84
CA VAL A 17 16.56 -13.44 11.13
C VAL A 17 15.80 -13.84 9.87
N ASP A 18 16.36 -14.75 9.07
CA ASP A 18 15.75 -15.21 7.82
C ASP A 18 14.49 -16.06 8.07
N ASP A 19 14.48 -16.87 9.14
CA ASP A 19 13.34 -17.72 9.50
C ASP A 19 12.20 -16.93 10.17
N THR A 20 12.51 -15.88 10.94
CA THR A 20 11.52 -15.14 11.74
C THR A 20 10.99 -13.88 11.07
N ILE A 21 11.78 -13.21 10.23
CA ILE A 21 11.37 -11.97 9.58
C ILE A 21 10.76 -12.31 8.21
N PRO A 22 9.43 -12.16 8.01
CA PRO A 22 8.81 -12.43 6.73
C PRO A 22 9.39 -11.51 5.66
N ARG A 23 10.09 -12.09 4.67
CA ARG A 23 10.58 -11.37 3.49
C ARG A 23 9.47 -11.25 2.46
N ALA A 24 9.00 -10.02 2.24
CA ALA A 24 8.07 -9.72 1.16
C ALA A 24 8.80 -8.97 0.04
N THR A 25 8.70 -9.47 -1.19
CA THR A 25 9.18 -8.74 -2.37
C THR A 25 8.11 -7.75 -2.81
N ILE A 26 8.36 -6.45 -2.62
CA ILE A 26 7.44 -5.39 -3.01
C ILE A 26 7.93 -4.76 -4.33
N LYS A 27 7.18 -4.96 -5.40
CA LYS A 27 7.41 -4.25 -6.67
C LYS A 27 7.02 -2.78 -6.51
N LYS A 28 8.00 -1.88 -6.53
CA LYS A 28 7.78 -0.43 -6.50
C LYS A 28 7.97 0.16 -7.90
N PHE A 29 7.00 0.92 -8.38
CA PHE A 29 7.15 1.68 -9.61
C PHE A 29 7.82 3.04 -9.32
N PRO A 30 8.61 3.61 -10.24
CA PRO A 30 9.37 4.85 -10.01
C PRO A 30 8.54 6.07 -9.55
N ASN A 31 7.24 6.11 -9.87
CA ASN A 31 6.31 7.18 -9.48
C ASN A 31 5.17 6.68 -8.57
N GLN A 32 5.39 5.57 -7.84
CA GLN A 32 4.38 5.06 -6.92
C GLN A 32 4.25 6.00 -5.72
N LYS A 33 3.13 6.73 -5.70
CA LYS A 33 2.88 7.72 -4.64
C LYS A 33 2.77 7.00 -3.27
N PRO A 34 3.52 7.43 -2.24
CA PRO A 34 3.57 6.74 -0.95
C PRO A 34 2.23 6.68 -0.20
N TRP A 35 1.30 7.58 -0.54
CA TRP A 35 -0.03 7.65 0.05
C TRP A 35 -1.05 6.74 -0.63
N VAL A 36 -0.69 6.04 -1.72
CA VAL A 36 -1.58 5.09 -2.39
C VAL A 36 -1.57 3.76 -1.65
N ASP A 37 -2.71 3.38 -1.10
CA ASP A 37 -2.91 2.11 -0.39
C ASP A 37 -4.01 1.26 -1.05
N LYS A 38 -4.35 0.14 -0.40
CA LYS A 38 -5.40 -0.77 -0.87
C LYS A 38 -6.76 -0.07 -1.01
N THR A 39 -7.09 0.85 -0.10
CA THR A 39 -8.38 1.56 -0.09
C THR A 39 -8.57 2.43 -1.33
N ILE A 40 -7.51 3.12 -1.78
CA ILE A 40 -7.55 3.88 -3.04
C ILE A 40 -7.74 2.95 -4.24
N ARG A 41 -7.09 1.78 -4.22
CA ARG A 41 -7.22 0.79 -5.29
C ARG A 41 -8.62 0.21 -5.36
N GLU A 42 -9.22 -0.10 -4.22
CA GLU A 42 -10.61 -0.56 -4.11
C GLU A 42 -11.59 0.51 -4.64
N ALA A 43 -11.40 1.78 -4.25
CA ALA A 43 -12.22 2.88 -4.76
C ALA A 43 -12.09 3.07 -6.28
N LEU A 44 -10.87 2.94 -6.84
CA LEU A 44 -10.64 3.04 -8.29
C LEU A 44 -11.27 1.87 -9.06
N ASN A 45 -11.20 0.66 -8.50
CA ASN A 45 -11.85 -0.51 -9.07
C ASN A 45 -13.37 -0.35 -9.09
N SER A 46 -13.96 0.15 -8.00
CA SER A 46 -15.40 0.44 -7.91
C SER A 46 -15.83 1.51 -8.93
N HIS A 47 -15.04 2.58 -9.10
CA HIS A 47 -15.28 3.61 -10.11
C HIS A 47 -15.24 3.04 -11.54
N THR A 48 -14.25 2.20 -11.84
CA THR A 48 -14.12 1.57 -13.16
C THR A 48 -15.27 0.59 -13.43
N ALA A 49 -15.67 -0.19 -12.41
CA ALA A 49 -16.79 -1.11 -12.51
C ALA A 49 -18.12 -0.38 -12.75
N ALA A 50 -18.37 0.72 -12.02
CA ALA A 50 -19.54 1.56 -12.22
C ALA A 50 -19.57 2.13 -13.64
N TYR A 51 -18.46 2.73 -14.10
CA TYR A 51 -18.37 3.26 -15.47
C TYR A 51 -18.72 2.21 -16.54
N ASN A 52 -18.18 1.00 -16.42
CA ASN A 52 -18.44 -0.08 -17.37
C ASN A 52 -19.88 -0.58 -17.32
N ALA A 53 -20.49 -0.65 -16.13
CA ALA A 53 -21.89 -1.04 -15.97
C ALA A 53 -22.84 0.01 -16.58
N GLU A 54 -22.51 1.28 -16.40
CA GLU A 54 -23.34 2.39 -16.88
C GLU A 54 -23.23 2.64 -18.38
N ILE A 55 -22.10 2.30 -19.03
CA ILE A 55 -22.03 2.25 -20.49
C ILE A 55 -23.15 1.37 -21.07
N ILE A 56 -23.54 0.32 -20.33
CA ILE A 56 -24.56 -0.64 -20.75
C ILE A 56 -25.96 -0.18 -20.33
N SER A 57 -26.12 0.42 -19.14
CA SER A 57 -27.46 0.76 -18.57
C SER A 57 -27.95 2.19 -18.86
N GLY A 58 -27.04 3.14 -19.12
CA GLY A 58 -27.35 4.55 -19.39
C GLY A 58 -27.66 5.43 -18.16
N ASN A 59 -27.67 4.89 -16.93
CA ASN A 59 -27.87 5.66 -15.70
C ASN A 59 -26.53 6.05 -15.08
N MET A 60 -26.21 7.35 -14.94
CA MET A 60 -24.87 7.82 -14.53
C MET A 60 -24.68 8.08 -13.01
N GLU A 61 -25.70 7.81 -12.19
CA GLU A 61 -25.65 8.22 -10.77
C GLU A 61 -24.68 7.38 -9.91
N GLU A 62 -24.53 6.09 -10.21
CA GLU A 62 -23.65 5.20 -9.44
C GLU A 62 -22.17 5.55 -9.67
N TYR A 63 -21.81 5.90 -10.89
CA TYR A 63 -20.50 6.40 -11.27
C TYR A 63 -20.19 7.74 -10.64
N LYS A 64 -21.15 8.69 -10.62
CA LYS A 64 -20.95 9.97 -9.93
C LYS A 64 -20.65 9.76 -8.46
N SER A 65 -21.39 8.84 -7.82
CA SER A 65 -21.17 8.42 -6.44
C SER A 65 -19.79 7.78 -6.26
N ALA A 66 -19.42 6.82 -7.11
CA ALA A 66 -18.13 6.15 -7.06
C ALA A 66 -16.96 7.14 -7.31
N ALA A 67 -17.10 8.07 -8.25
CA ALA A 67 -16.12 9.12 -8.54
C ALA A 67 -15.95 10.07 -7.35
N TYR A 68 -17.04 10.40 -6.65
CA TYR A 68 -16.97 11.16 -5.40
C TYR A 68 -16.27 10.36 -4.30
N GLY A 69 -16.55 9.06 -4.20
CA GLY A 69 -15.87 8.12 -3.31
C GLY A 69 -14.35 8.11 -3.52
N VAL A 70 -13.90 8.04 -4.78
CA VAL A 70 -12.46 8.12 -5.12
C VAL A 70 -11.85 9.45 -4.64
N ARG A 71 -12.50 10.59 -4.90
CA ARG A 71 -12.02 11.90 -4.45
C ARG A 71 -11.93 12.00 -2.93
N ARG A 72 -12.85 11.35 -2.20
CA ARG A 72 -12.83 11.28 -0.73
C ARG A 72 -11.67 10.43 -0.24
N ALA A 73 -11.53 9.21 -0.75
CA ALA A 73 -10.47 8.27 -0.39
C ALA A 73 -9.08 8.88 -0.61
N VAL A 74 -8.85 9.54 -1.76
CA VAL A 74 -7.57 10.22 -2.05
C VAL A 74 -7.29 11.35 -1.05
N ARG A 75 -8.30 12.16 -0.69
CA ARG A 75 -8.13 13.24 0.29
C ARG A 75 -7.76 12.68 1.67
N GLU A 76 -8.44 11.63 2.11
CA GLU A 76 -8.19 10.99 3.41
C GLU A 76 -6.82 10.32 3.47
N ALA A 77 -6.44 9.60 2.41
CA ALA A 77 -5.13 8.96 2.32
C ALA A 77 -3.97 9.96 2.34
N LYS A 78 -4.08 11.07 1.59
CA LYS A 78 -3.10 12.17 1.64
C LYS A 78 -3.00 12.80 3.02
N ARG A 79 -4.13 13.03 3.71
CA ARG A 79 -4.15 13.55 5.09
C ARG A 79 -3.47 12.61 6.07
N ARG A 80 -3.76 11.30 5.98
CA ARG A 80 -3.12 10.29 6.83
C ARG A 80 -1.62 10.23 6.59
N TYR A 81 -1.18 10.28 5.34
CA TYR A 81 0.24 10.32 5.01
C TYR A 81 0.93 11.58 5.55
N ARG A 82 0.29 12.75 5.40
CA ARG A 82 0.80 14.00 5.97
C ARG A 82 0.99 13.89 7.48
N ARG A 83 -0.03 13.45 8.23
CA ARG A 83 0.07 13.25 9.69
C ARG A 83 1.20 12.31 10.08
N LYS A 84 1.40 11.23 9.32
CA LYS A 84 2.52 10.30 9.55
C LYS A 84 3.86 10.99 9.41
N LEU A 85 4.04 11.84 8.39
CA LEU A 85 5.27 12.60 8.22
C LEU A 85 5.46 13.61 9.35
N GLU A 86 4.42 14.36 9.72
CA GLU A 86 4.48 15.33 10.83
C GLU A 86 4.94 14.65 12.13
N ILE A 87 4.43 13.47 12.47
CA ILE A 87 4.87 12.70 13.64
C ILE A 87 6.34 12.23 13.54
N GLN A 88 6.82 11.90 12.33
CA GLN A 88 8.20 11.43 12.14
C GLN A 88 9.24 12.55 12.20
N PHE A 89 8.84 13.80 11.99
CA PHE A 89 9.72 14.98 11.96
C PHE A 89 9.47 15.96 13.12
N GLN A 90 8.73 15.54 14.15
CA GLN A 90 8.69 16.21 15.46
C GLN A 90 9.78 15.66 16.37
#